data_AF-A0A9P7DKU9-F1
#
_entry.id   AF-A0A9P7DKU9-F1
#
_cell.length_a   1.000
_cell.length_b   1.000
_cell.length_c   1.000
_cell.angle_alpha   90.00
_cell.angle_beta   90.00
_cell.angle_gamma   90.00
#
_symmetry.space_group_name_H-M   'P 1'
#
loop_
_entity.id
_entity.type
_entity.pdbx_description
1 polymer ?
#
loop_
_entity_poly.entity_id
_entity_poly.type
_entity_poly.pdbx_seq_one_letter_code
_entity_poly.pdbx_strand_id
1 'polypeptide(L)'
;MSTPPHPQPQALQTVTQTPCQVTAVLKPSDIRPPRADEVPEGFWAITVGQEVGVFYRWADVAERTNFVSGNVQKGYPSFQQALTAYAVKYDEGRVRAVPLPGGPFWPSPPESSPNIPSPVDSSASSDSHDLWSQLEDLTETMSQL
;
A
#
# COMPACT_ATOMS: atom_id res chain seq x y z
N MET A 1 -2.75 -44.88 22.28
CA MET A 1 -1.68 -44.92 21.26
C MET A 1 -2.01 -43.84 20.26
N SER A 2 -1.22 -42.76 20.26
CA SER A 2 -1.48 -41.54 19.49
C SER A 2 -1.08 -41.73 18.02
N THR A 3 -2.02 -41.49 17.12
CA THR A 3 -1.77 -41.45 15.67
C THR A 3 -1.05 -40.13 15.33
N PRO A 4 0.05 -40.12 14.56
CA PRO A 4 0.71 -38.89 14.18
C PRO A 4 -0.12 -38.13 13.13
N PRO A 5 -0.21 -36.79 13.19
CA PRO A 5 -0.81 -36.01 12.12
C PRO A 5 0.10 -36.01 10.89
N HIS A 6 -0.56 -36.22 9.76
CA HIS A 6 -0.05 -36.21 8.40
C HIS A 6 0.72 -34.90 8.10
N PRO A 7 1.93 -34.95 7.51
CA PRO A 7 2.59 -33.74 7.02
C PRO A 7 1.87 -33.28 5.75
N GLN A 8 1.14 -32.18 5.86
CA GLN A 8 0.58 -31.51 4.70
C GLN A 8 1.75 -30.91 3.89
N PRO A 9 1.94 -31.26 2.60
CA PRO A 9 2.98 -30.66 1.80
C PRO A 9 2.67 -29.18 1.60
N GLN A 10 3.51 -28.31 2.14
CA GLN A 10 3.56 -26.90 1.78
C GLN A 10 4.03 -26.82 0.33
N ALA A 11 3.08 -26.91 -0.60
CA ALA A 11 3.33 -26.60 -1.98
C ALA A 11 3.70 -25.12 -2.06
N LEU A 12 4.98 -24.89 -2.36
CA LEU A 12 5.52 -23.69 -3.00
C LEU A 12 4.43 -22.85 -3.66
N GLN A 13 4.11 -21.68 -3.10
CA GLN A 13 3.41 -20.64 -3.85
C GLN A 13 4.43 -19.97 -4.79
N THR A 14 4.92 -20.74 -5.74
CA THR A 14 5.51 -20.22 -6.97
C THR A 14 4.36 -20.01 -7.94
N VAL A 15 3.67 -18.88 -7.80
CA VAL A 15 2.88 -18.34 -8.91
C VAL A 15 3.72 -17.25 -9.53
N THR A 16 4.28 -17.54 -10.70
CA THR A 16 4.83 -16.56 -11.62
C THR A 16 3.74 -15.53 -11.91
N GLN A 17 3.75 -14.39 -11.21
CA GLN A 17 2.86 -13.26 -11.47
C GLN A 17 3.60 -12.19 -12.28
N THR A 18 3.20 -12.11 -13.55
CA THR A 18 3.42 -10.98 -14.47
C THR A 18 2.64 -9.75 -13.93
N PRO A 19 3.07 -8.50 -14.20
CA PRO A 19 2.83 -7.36 -13.32
C PRO A 19 1.45 -6.72 -13.55
N CYS A 20 0.45 -7.12 -12.77
CA CYS A 20 -0.81 -6.39 -12.62
C CYS A 20 -1.18 -6.30 -11.14
N GLN A 21 -0.43 -5.46 -10.42
CA GLN A 21 -0.75 -4.78 -9.15
C GLN A 21 -1.80 -5.41 -8.23
N VAL A 22 -1.54 -6.62 -7.73
CA VAL A 22 -2.29 -7.17 -6.59
C VAL A 22 -1.70 -6.56 -5.31
N THR A 23 -2.45 -5.68 -4.64
CA THR A 23 -2.07 -5.16 -3.32
C THR A 23 -1.89 -6.33 -2.35
N ALA A 24 -0.64 -6.60 -1.97
CA ALA A 24 -0.30 -7.73 -1.14
C ALA A 24 -1.00 -7.62 0.23
N VAL A 25 -1.80 -8.63 0.58
CA VAL A 25 -2.43 -8.72 1.89
C VAL A 25 -1.33 -8.89 2.95
N LEU A 26 -1.32 -8.01 3.95
CA LEU A 26 -0.38 -8.05 5.08
C LEU A 26 -0.48 -9.39 5.83
N LYS A 27 0.66 -10.06 6.01
CA LYS A 27 0.70 -11.30 6.79
C LYS A 27 0.53 -10.98 8.28
N PRO A 28 -0.08 -11.87 9.07
CA PRO A 28 -0.26 -11.65 10.50
C PRO A 28 1.07 -11.41 11.24
N SER A 29 2.15 -12.07 10.84
CA SER A 29 3.47 -11.92 11.46
C SER A 29 4.12 -10.55 11.25
N ASP A 30 3.68 -9.80 10.23
CA ASP A 30 4.20 -8.47 9.93
C ASP A 30 3.43 -7.36 10.68
N ILE A 31 2.30 -7.70 11.30
CA ILE A 31 1.47 -6.76 12.05
C ILE A 31 2.12 -6.50 13.41
N ARG A 32 2.50 -5.25 13.64
CA ARG A 32 3.15 -4.82 14.87
C ARG A 32 2.12 -4.33 15.90
N PRO A 33 2.35 -4.59 17.20
CA PRO A 33 1.55 -3.98 18.26
C PRO A 33 1.72 -2.46 18.27
N PRO A 34 0.77 -1.72 18.89
CA PRO A 34 0.97 -0.29 19.15
C PRO A 34 2.24 -0.07 19.97
N ARG A 35 2.85 1.10 19.79
CA ARG A 35 4.03 1.46 20.57
C ARG A 35 3.63 1.67 22.04
N ALA A 36 4.57 1.46 22.96
CA ALA A 36 4.29 1.58 24.39
C ALA A 36 3.88 3.00 24.83
N ASP A 37 4.25 4.02 24.04
CA ASP A 37 3.88 5.42 24.22
C ASP A 37 2.50 5.78 23.63
N GLU A 38 1.86 4.87 22.90
CA GLU A 38 0.60 5.12 22.22
C GLU A 38 -0.57 4.52 23.00
N VAL A 39 -1.59 5.34 23.28
CA VAL A 39 -2.81 4.89 23.96
C VAL A 39 -3.80 4.39 22.91
N PRO A 40 -4.05 3.07 22.81
CA PRO A 40 -5.01 2.55 21.85
C PRO A 40 -6.44 2.92 22.27
N GLU A 41 -7.25 3.42 21.33
CA GLU A 41 -8.69 3.63 21.54
C GLU A 41 -9.44 2.29 21.60
N GLY A 42 -8.90 1.26 20.97
CA GLY A 42 -9.42 -0.09 20.89
C GLY A 42 -8.55 -0.94 19.98
N PHE A 43 -8.97 -2.16 19.65
CA PHE A 43 -8.26 -3.00 18.68
C PHE A 43 -9.25 -3.51 17.64
N TRP A 44 -9.05 -3.16 16.38
CA TRP A 44 -9.94 -3.53 15.28
C TRP A 44 -9.17 -4.33 14.24
N ALA A 45 -9.69 -5.52 13.92
CA ALA A 45 -9.21 -6.29 12.79
C ALA A 45 -10.03 -5.95 11.55
N ILE A 46 -9.37 -5.42 10.52
CA ILE A 46 -9.97 -5.13 9.21
C ILE A 46 -9.59 -6.28 8.28
N THR A 47 -10.58 -7.04 7.85
CA THR A 47 -10.39 -8.13 6.88
C THR A 47 -10.82 -7.73 5.48
N VAL A 48 -11.72 -6.75 5.33
CA VAL A 48 -12.05 -6.17 4.02
C VAL A 48 -12.06 -4.65 4.14
N GLY A 49 -11.18 -4.00 3.38
CA GLY A 49 -10.96 -2.54 3.40
C GLY A 49 -9.96 -2.13 2.32
N GLN A 50 -9.70 -0.84 2.19
CA GLN A 50 -8.64 -0.28 1.35
C GLN A 50 -7.27 -0.82 1.75
N GLU A 51 -7.07 -0.93 3.07
CA GLU A 51 -5.95 -1.61 3.70
C GLU A 51 -6.50 -2.56 4.77
N VAL A 52 -5.82 -3.68 4.98
CA VAL A 52 -6.22 -4.76 5.87
C VAL A 52 -5.14 -5.01 6.92
N GLY A 53 -5.56 -5.37 8.13
CA GLY A 53 -4.66 -5.50 9.26
C GLY A 53 -5.35 -5.27 10.60
N VAL A 54 -4.56 -5.08 11.65
CA VAL A 54 -5.04 -4.72 12.99
C VAL A 54 -4.66 -3.27 13.28
N PHE A 55 -5.65 -2.47 13.60
CA PHE A 55 -5.52 -1.04 13.88
C PHE A 55 -6.07 -0.73 15.27
N TYR A 56 -5.64 0.38 15.85
CA TYR A 56 -5.96 0.71 17.24
C TYR A 56 -6.47 2.14 17.46
N ARG A 57 -6.71 2.89 16.37
CA ARG A 57 -7.42 4.17 16.37
C ARG A 57 -8.63 4.07 15.47
N TRP A 58 -9.78 4.59 15.91
CA TRP A 58 -10.99 4.51 15.10
C TRP A 58 -10.86 5.31 13.79
N ALA A 59 -10.18 6.46 13.84
CA ALA A 59 -9.92 7.28 12.65
C ALA A 59 -9.22 6.48 11.53
N ASP A 60 -8.16 5.73 11.88
CA ASP A 60 -7.43 4.87 10.93
C ASP A 60 -8.32 3.78 10.33
N VAL A 61 -9.19 3.18 11.15
CA VAL A 61 -10.13 2.14 10.72
C VAL A 61 -11.15 2.72 9.75
N ALA A 62 -11.70 3.89 10.08
CA ALA A 62 -12.67 4.58 9.25
C ALA A 62 -12.05 4.91 7.89
N GLU A 63 -10.88 5.54 7.83
CA GLU A 63 -10.21 5.87 6.55
C GLU A 63 -9.97 4.64 5.67
N ARG A 64 -9.62 3.50 6.27
CA ARG A 64 -9.33 2.25 5.56
C ARG A 64 -10.56 1.46 5.17
N THR A 65 -11.73 1.75 5.72
CA THR A 65 -12.98 1.01 5.40
C THR A 65 -14.00 1.86 4.68
N ASN A 66 -13.86 3.19 4.74
CA ASN A 66 -14.80 4.11 4.13
C ASN A 66 -14.80 3.94 2.61
N PHE A 67 -16.00 4.06 2.02
CA PHE A 67 -16.26 3.87 0.59
C PHE A 67 -15.91 2.49 0.01
N VAL A 68 -15.56 1.50 0.84
CA VAL A 68 -15.35 0.11 0.42
C VAL A 68 -16.64 -0.69 0.59
N SER A 69 -17.23 -1.13 -0.52
CA SER A 69 -18.42 -1.97 -0.50
C SER A 69 -18.14 -3.32 0.15
N GLY A 70 -18.98 -3.71 1.11
CA GLY A 70 -18.82 -4.96 1.86
C GLY A 70 -17.58 -4.98 2.76
N ASN A 71 -17.18 -3.82 3.30
CA ASN A 71 -16.12 -3.76 4.29
C ASN A 71 -16.43 -4.67 5.49
N VAL A 72 -15.37 -5.20 6.09
CA VAL A 72 -15.47 -6.09 7.25
C VAL A 72 -14.41 -5.67 8.23
N GLN A 73 -14.88 -5.11 9.34
CA GLN A 73 -14.07 -4.71 10.48
C GLN A 73 -14.73 -5.20 11.76
N LYS A 74 -13.92 -5.63 12.73
CA LYS A 74 -14.43 -6.09 14.03
C LYS A 74 -13.52 -5.63 15.15
N GLY A 75 -14.12 -5.04 16.18
CA GLY A 75 -13.45 -4.64 17.42
C GLY A 75 -13.23 -5.81 18.38
N TYR A 76 -12.12 -5.76 19.11
CA TYR A 76 -11.64 -6.73 20.09
C TYR A 76 -11.07 -6.02 21.32
N PRO A 77 -11.09 -6.69 22.49
CA PRO A 77 -10.58 -6.10 23.73
C PRO A 77 -9.05 -6.06 23.83
N SER A 78 -8.31 -6.80 22.97
CA SER A 78 -6.84 -6.83 22.99
C SER A 78 -6.23 -7.02 21.61
N PHE A 79 -5.00 -6.51 21.43
CA PHE A 79 -4.22 -6.68 20.20
C PHE A 79 -4.08 -8.15 19.83
N GLN A 80 -3.75 -9.02 20.80
CA GLN A 80 -3.55 -10.45 20.56
C GLN A 80 -4.83 -11.14 20.08
N GLN A 81 -6.01 -10.76 20.59
CA GLN A 81 -7.27 -11.29 20.09
C GLN A 81 -7.59 -10.81 18.67
N ALA A 82 -7.38 -9.53 18.40
CA ALA A 82 -7.55 -8.98 17.05
C ALA A 82 -6.60 -9.65 16.04
N LEU A 83 -5.33 -9.84 16.42
CA LEU A 83 -4.33 -10.49 15.59
C LEU A 83 -4.64 -11.96 15.35
N THR A 84 -5.08 -12.68 16.38
CA THR A 84 -5.51 -14.09 16.25
C THR A 84 -6.69 -14.20 15.29
N ALA A 85 -7.71 -13.34 15.44
CA ALA A 85 -8.86 -13.35 14.56
C ALA A 85 -8.50 -12.97 13.11
N TYR A 86 -7.62 -11.98 12.93
CA TYR A 86 -7.09 -11.62 11.62
C TYR A 86 -6.33 -12.79 11.00
N ALA A 87 -5.47 -13.48 11.76
CA ALA A 87 -4.70 -14.63 11.28
C ALA A 87 -5.59 -15.78 10.82
N VAL A 88 -6.65 -16.10 11.57
CA VAL A 88 -7.65 -17.10 11.16
C VAL A 88 -8.30 -16.70 9.83
N LYS A 89 -8.68 -15.43 9.67
CA LYS A 89 -9.31 -14.95 8.44
C LYS A 89 -8.34 -14.90 7.26
N TYR A 90 -7.07 -14.63 7.53
CA TYR A 90 -5.99 -14.66 6.55
C TYR A 90 -5.77 -16.10 6.03
N ASP A 91 -5.70 -17.08 6.94
CA ASP A 91 -5.55 -18.50 6.60
C ASP A 91 -6.77 -19.04 5.81
N GLU A 92 -7.98 -18.62 6.18
CA GLU A 92 -9.21 -18.92 5.43
C GLU A 92 -9.28 -18.23 4.05
N GLY A 93 -8.35 -17.34 3.71
CA GLY A 93 -8.38 -16.55 2.46
C GLY A 93 -9.52 -15.52 2.41
N ARG A 94 -10.06 -15.10 3.56
CA ARG A 94 -11.15 -14.12 3.66
C ARG A 94 -10.67 -12.68 3.83
N VAL A 95 -9.36 -12.44 3.83
CA VAL A 95 -8.79 -11.10 3.91
C VAL A 95 -8.59 -10.55 2.50
N ARG A 96 -9.14 -9.35 2.24
CA ARG A 96 -9.10 -8.71 0.92
C ARG A 96 -8.86 -7.21 1.03
N ALA A 97 -7.71 -6.75 0.53
CA ALA A 97 -7.45 -5.33 0.32
C ALA A 97 -8.10 -4.89 -1.00
N VAL A 98 -8.95 -3.86 -0.94
CA VAL A 98 -9.65 -3.25 -2.09
C VAL A 98 -9.42 -1.74 -2.02
N PRO A 99 -8.21 -1.26 -2.36
CA PRO A 99 -7.93 0.17 -2.34
C PRO A 99 -8.76 0.90 -3.38
N LEU A 100 -9.08 2.17 -3.13
CA LEU A 100 -9.82 3.00 -4.07
C LEU A 100 -8.89 3.50 -5.18
N PRO A 101 -9.30 3.47 -6.46
CA PRO A 101 -8.53 4.02 -7.57
C PRO A 101 -8.11 5.47 -7.32
N GLY A 102 -6.79 5.74 -7.36
CA GLY A 102 -6.23 7.06 -7.10
C GLY A 102 -6.28 7.52 -5.63
N GLY A 103 -6.69 6.65 -4.72
CA GLY A 103 -6.70 6.91 -3.28
C GLY A 103 -5.31 6.75 -2.62
N PRO A 104 -5.18 7.12 -1.35
CA PRO A 104 -3.90 7.07 -0.62
C PRO A 104 -3.36 5.64 -0.44
N PHE A 105 -4.23 4.64 -0.50
CA PHE A 105 -3.87 3.21 -0.41
C PHE A 105 -3.78 2.54 -1.78
N TRP A 106 -3.95 3.30 -2.88
CA TRP A 106 -3.84 2.76 -4.23
C TRP A 106 -2.39 2.33 -4.50
N PRO A 107 -2.15 1.11 -4.98
CA PRO A 107 -0.80 0.68 -5.29
C PRO A 107 -0.23 1.57 -6.39
N SER A 108 0.81 2.32 -6.07
CA SER A 108 1.64 2.96 -7.08
C SER A 108 2.25 1.86 -7.95
N PRO A 109 2.40 2.07 -9.27
CA PRO A 109 3.34 1.28 -10.05
C PRO A 109 4.68 1.31 -9.32
N PRO A 110 5.48 0.22 -9.33
CA PRO A 110 6.84 0.30 -8.84
C PRO A 110 7.55 1.37 -9.67
N GLU A 111 7.65 2.59 -9.14
CA GLU A 111 8.57 3.56 -9.68
C GLU A 111 9.93 2.89 -9.68
N SER A 112 10.51 2.85 -10.87
CA SER A 112 11.89 2.43 -11.05
C SER A 112 12.72 3.18 -10.02
N SER A 113 13.52 2.42 -9.27
CA SER A 113 14.28 2.84 -8.10
C SER A 113 14.85 4.27 -8.18
N PRO A 114 14.91 5.03 -7.07
CA PRO A 114 15.68 6.25 -7.04
C PRO A 114 17.14 5.85 -7.26
N ASN A 115 17.65 6.22 -8.44
CA ASN A 115 19.05 6.09 -8.76
C ASN A 115 19.86 6.81 -7.68
N ILE A 116 20.88 6.12 -7.21
CA ILE A 116 21.78 6.48 -6.11
C ILE A 116 22.35 7.90 -6.35
N PRO A 117 22.52 8.73 -5.30
CA PRO A 117 23.10 10.07 -5.43
C PRO A 117 24.53 9.98 -5.97
N SER A 118 24.79 10.56 -7.14
CA SER A 118 26.16 10.81 -7.60
C SER A 118 26.63 12.15 -7.02
N PRO A 119 27.79 12.21 -6.34
CA PRO A 119 28.29 13.45 -5.75
C PRO A 119 28.97 14.31 -6.82
N VAL A 120 28.78 15.63 -6.67
CA VAL A 120 29.55 16.78 -7.23
C VAL A 120 29.69 16.82 -8.77
N ASP A 121 29.18 17.84 -9.44
CA ASP A 121 29.83 19.15 -9.53
C ASP A 121 28.79 20.27 -9.58
N SER A 122 28.97 21.27 -8.73
CA SER A 122 28.32 22.58 -8.89
C SER A 122 28.93 23.26 -10.11
N SER A 123 28.11 23.69 -11.07
CA SER A 123 28.46 24.85 -11.89
C SER A 123 27.21 25.63 -12.27
N ALA A 124 27.33 26.92 -11.99
CA ALA A 124 26.32 27.94 -11.97
C ALA A 124 25.67 28.22 -13.34
N SER A 125 24.47 28.79 -13.24
CA SER A 125 23.87 29.75 -14.17
C SER A 125 23.59 29.27 -15.60
N SER A 126 22.32 29.11 -15.94
CA SER A 126 21.87 29.48 -17.27
C SER A 126 20.42 29.92 -17.24
N ASP A 127 20.29 31.19 -17.58
CA ASP A 127 19.15 32.07 -17.59
C ASP A 127 17.93 31.48 -18.30
N SER A 128 16.79 31.54 -17.63
CA SER A 128 15.47 31.14 -18.10
C SER A 128 14.87 32.12 -19.13
N HIS A 129 15.68 32.62 -20.07
CA HIS A 129 15.25 33.63 -21.06
C HIS A 129 15.17 33.14 -22.53
N ASP A 130 15.64 31.93 -22.83
CA ASP A 130 15.76 31.47 -24.24
C ASP A 130 14.53 30.73 -24.82
N LEU A 131 13.45 30.57 -24.06
CA LEU A 131 12.24 29.85 -24.53
C LEU A 131 11.19 30.74 -25.21
N TRP A 132 11.29 32.06 -25.10
CA TRP A 132 10.35 32.98 -25.76
C TRP A 132 10.87 33.51 -27.10
N SER A 133 12.20 33.62 -27.28
CA SER A 133 12.82 34.12 -28.50
C SER A 133 12.60 33.21 -29.73
N GLN A 134 12.23 31.93 -29.54
CA GLN A 134 11.93 31.01 -30.64
C GLN A 134 10.52 31.17 -31.22
N LEU A 135 9.60 31.83 -30.53
CA LEU A 135 8.23 32.03 -31.03
C LEU A 135 8.07 33.28 -31.88
N GLU A 136 8.94 34.28 -31.73
CA GLU A 136 8.92 35.49 -32.58
C GLU A 136 9.49 35.23 -33.99
N ASP A 137 10.47 34.32 -34.12
CA ASP A 137 11.07 34.00 -35.43
C ASP A 137 10.13 33.17 -36.35
N LEU A 138 9.28 32.32 -35.76
CA LEU A 138 8.33 31.48 -36.52
C LEU A 138 7.06 32.23 -36.98
N THR A 139 6.69 33.35 -36.36
CA THR A 139 5.54 34.15 -36.82
C THR A 139 5.89 35.06 -38.00
N GLU A 140 7.16 35.42 -38.17
CA GLU A 140 7.59 36.30 -39.27
C GLU A 140 7.62 35.56 -40.63
N THR A 141 7.76 34.23 -40.62
CA THR A 141 7.85 33.42 -41.85
C THR A 141 6.49 33.13 -42.50
N MET A 142 5.37 33.27 -41.76
CA MET A 142 4.01 33.03 -42.29
C MET A 142 3.28 34.28 -42.79
N SER A 143 3.90 35.47 -42.72
CA SER A 143 3.29 36.72 -43.23
C SER A 143 3.82 37.17 -44.60
N GLN A 144 4.64 36.36 -45.28
CA GLN A 144 5.21 36.68 -46.60
C GLN A 144 4.77 35.73 -47.73
N LEU A 145 3.56 35.17 -47.63
CA LEU A 145 2.85 34.54 -48.75
C LEU A 145 1.47 35.18 -48.95
#